data_AF-A0A0X3XT71-F1
#
_entry.id   AF-A0A0X3XT71-F1
#
_cell.length_a   1.000
_cell.length_b   1.000
_cell.length_c   1.000
_cell.angle_alpha   90.00
_cell.angle_beta   90.00
_cell.angle_gamma   90.00
#
_symmetry.space_group_name_H-M   'P 1'
#
loop_
_entity.id
_entity.type
_entity.pdbx_description
1 polymer ?
#
loop_
_entity_poly.entity_id
_entity_poly.type
_entity_poly.pdbx_seq_one_letter_code
_entity_poly.pdbx_strand_id
1 'polypeptide(L)'
;MSETKKSDAAVPAQASAPAAEREVLLKVEGLQKHFPIRKGVLQRQVGAVKAVDGIDFEVRKGETLGVVGESGCGKSTMGRVITRLQDPTGGSIHFEGKDITRLNTAGMRPLRRDIQMIFQDPYGSLNPRHTIGSIVSAPFRLQGVEPEGGVKKEVQRLLELVGLSPEHYNRYPHEFSGGQRQRIGIARALALKPKLVVADEPVSALDVSIQAQVVNLMDDLQEELGLTYVIIAHDLSVVRHVSDRIAVMYLGKIVELADRTSLYEAPMHPYTKALMSAVPVPDPKRRGAKSERILLRGDVPSPIAPPPGCRFHTRCWKATEVCRTVEPPLLELRPGQRVACHHPENFEDQQPQDTVLLTAAKEAAELVADEVLAESAQTSAAVAAEVAAVAPKTGKAAEPAAEASEPAAEASEPAAEAPEPAAGKSSDAPAEGDDK
;
A
#
# COMPACT_ATOMS: atom_id res chain seq x y z
N MET A 1 -27.71 20.58 14.71
CA MET A 1 -26.85 21.77 14.68
C MET A 1 -26.38 22.01 16.10
N SER A 2 -25.14 21.63 16.39
CA SER A 2 -24.52 21.86 17.69
C SER A 2 -23.24 22.61 17.38
N GLU A 3 -23.20 23.88 17.73
CA GLU A 3 -22.01 24.73 17.62
C GLU A 3 -20.98 24.22 18.61
N THR A 4 -19.97 23.51 18.11
CA THR A 4 -18.81 23.12 18.91
C THR A 4 -18.05 24.39 19.27
N LYS A 5 -18.11 24.73 20.55
CA LYS A 5 -17.43 25.87 21.16
C LYS A 5 -15.92 25.68 21.00
N LYS A 6 -15.34 26.43 20.07
CA LYS A 6 -13.90 26.53 19.80
C LYS A 6 -13.18 26.81 21.13
N SER A 7 -12.51 25.79 21.68
CA SER A 7 -11.72 25.97 22.90
C SER A 7 -10.46 26.75 22.53
N ASP A 8 -10.13 27.76 23.34
CA ASP A 8 -9.03 28.71 23.16
C ASP A 8 -7.68 28.03 23.50
N ALA A 9 -7.44 26.84 22.95
CA ALA A 9 -6.14 26.19 23.00
C ALA A 9 -5.22 26.96 22.05
N ALA A 10 -4.23 27.66 22.60
CA ALA A 10 -3.22 28.37 21.83
C ALA A 10 -2.60 27.40 20.82
N VAL A 11 -2.92 27.60 19.55
CA VAL A 11 -2.33 26.88 18.42
C VAL A 11 -0.80 27.06 18.52
N PRO A 12 -0.01 25.98 18.56
CA PRO A 12 1.44 26.11 18.55
C PRO A 12 1.84 26.91 17.30
N ALA A 13 2.69 27.93 17.48
CA ALA A 13 3.17 28.83 16.42
C ALA A 13 3.90 28.12 15.25
N GLN A 14 3.98 26.79 15.26
CA GLN A 14 4.61 25.93 14.25
C GLN A 14 3.68 25.57 13.08
N ALA A 15 2.36 25.75 13.21
CA ALA A 15 1.40 25.45 12.14
C ALA A 15 1.46 26.44 10.95
N SER A 16 2.10 27.61 11.11
CA SER A 16 2.13 28.70 10.12
C SER A 16 3.39 28.74 9.24
N ALA A 17 4.44 27.97 9.53
CA ALA A 17 5.63 27.90 8.68
C ALA A 17 5.42 26.92 7.51
N PRO A 18 5.97 27.21 6.31
CA PRO A 18 6.02 26.24 5.21
C PRO A 18 6.67 24.95 5.69
N ALA A 19 6.11 23.79 5.32
CA ALA A 19 6.60 22.50 5.83
C ALA A 19 8.12 22.34 5.71
N ALA A 20 8.75 22.86 4.65
CA ALA A 20 10.20 22.80 4.42
C ALA A 20 11.07 23.39 5.54
N GLU A 21 10.60 24.42 6.26
CA GLU A 21 11.35 25.13 7.29
C GLU A 21 11.18 24.55 8.70
N ARG A 22 10.29 23.56 8.86
CA ARG A 22 10.00 22.96 10.16
C ARG A 22 11.09 21.99 10.60
N GLU A 23 11.29 21.89 11.91
CA GLU A 23 12.24 20.95 12.50
C GLU A 23 11.89 19.49 12.17
N VAL A 24 12.91 18.68 11.89
CA VAL A 24 12.75 17.24 11.66
C VAL A 24 12.41 16.54 12.98
N LEU A 25 11.22 15.93 13.04
CA LEU A 25 10.77 15.15 14.19
C LEU A 25 11.29 13.71 14.12
N LEU A 26 11.18 13.09 12.95
CA LEU A 26 11.60 11.72 12.67
C LEU A 26 12.54 11.73 11.47
N LYS A 27 13.73 11.15 11.60
CA LYS A 27 14.66 10.89 10.50
C LYS A 27 14.92 9.39 10.41
N VAL A 28 14.79 8.84 9.22
CA VAL A 28 14.97 7.42 8.92
C VAL A 28 16.04 7.30 7.85
N GLU A 29 17.09 6.53 8.13
CA GLU A 29 18.23 6.38 7.22
C GLU A 29 18.56 4.90 7.01
N GLY A 30 18.62 4.47 5.75
CA GLY A 30 18.96 3.12 5.35
C GLY A 30 18.14 2.03 6.06
N LEU A 31 16.88 2.32 6.42
CA LEU A 31 16.10 1.46 7.30
C LEU A 31 15.81 0.11 6.64
N GLN A 32 16.10 -0.98 7.34
CA GLN A 32 15.87 -2.34 6.87
C GLN A 32 15.05 -3.14 7.87
N LYS A 33 14.14 -3.96 7.35
CA LYS A 33 13.46 -5.02 8.08
C LYS A 33 13.32 -6.24 7.19
N HIS A 34 14.18 -7.22 7.43
CA HIS A 34 14.13 -8.52 6.77
C HIS A 34 13.62 -9.59 7.72
N PHE A 35 12.63 -10.37 7.30
CA PHE A 35 12.12 -11.49 8.10
C PHE A 35 12.78 -12.80 7.66
N PRO A 36 13.46 -13.53 8.56
CA PRO A 36 14.18 -14.74 8.18
C PRO A 36 13.18 -15.85 7.81
N ILE A 37 13.46 -16.54 6.70
CA ILE A 37 12.73 -17.75 6.30
C ILE A 37 13.54 -18.94 6.82
N ARG A 38 12.92 -19.75 7.68
CA ARG A 38 13.55 -20.92 8.29
C ARG A 38 12.93 -22.21 7.74
N LYS A 39 13.76 -23.21 7.46
CA LYS A 39 13.33 -24.51 6.92
C LYS A 39 14.03 -25.68 7.63
N GLY A 40 13.34 -26.81 7.68
CA GLY A 40 13.84 -28.07 8.25
C GLY A 40 13.70 -28.16 9.77
N VAL A 41 13.95 -29.35 10.31
CA VAL A 41 13.83 -29.65 11.75
C VAL A 41 14.78 -28.79 12.60
N LEU A 42 15.94 -28.43 12.04
CA LEU A 42 16.96 -27.58 12.66
C LEU A 42 16.71 -26.06 12.48
N GLN A 43 15.59 -25.64 11.87
CA GLN A 43 15.21 -24.23 11.70
C GLN A 43 16.32 -23.34 11.09
N ARG A 44 17.07 -23.87 10.11
CA ARG A 44 18.15 -23.11 9.44
C ARG A 44 17.55 -22.02 8.56
N GLN A 45 18.19 -20.85 8.54
CA GLN A 45 17.79 -19.74 7.68
C GLN A 45 18.18 -20.03 6.23
N VAL A 46 17.18 -20.02 5.33
CA VAL A 46 17.35 -20.32 3.89
C VAL A 46 17.09 -19.10 3.00
N GLY A 47 16.64 -17.99 3.58
CA GLY A 47 16.36 -16.74 2.88
C GLY A 47 15.79 -15.70 3.84
N ALA A 48 15.36 -14.56 3.30
CA ALA A 48 14.62 -13.56 4.07
C ALA A 48 13.62 -12.80 3.19
N VAL A 49 12.46 -12.49 3.76
CA VAL A 49 11.48 -11.58 3.16
C VAL A 49 11.96 -10.15 3.40
N LYS A 50 12.32 -9.43 2.33
CA LYS A 50 12.82 -8.05 2.42
C LYS A 50 11.66 -7.05 2.46
N ALA A 51 10.96 -7.00 3.59
CA ALA A 51 9.76 -6.18 3.74
C ALA A 51 10.04 -4.67 3.71
N VAL A 52 11.14 -4.24 4.30
CA VAL A 52 11.70 -2.88 4.15
C VAL A 52 13.19 -3.04 3.89
N ASP A 53 13.74 -2.34 2.91
CA ASP A 53 15.10 -2.62 2.47
C ASP A 53 15.88 -1.36 2.12
N GLY A 54 16.39 -0.62 3.10
CA GLY A 54 17.22 0.56 2.87
C GLY A 54 16.40 1.73 2.35
N ILE A 55 15.44 2.20 3.16
CA ILE A 55 14.63 3.39 2.85
C ILE A 55 15.09 4.60 3.65
N ASP A 56 14.97 5.78 3.04
CA ASP A 56 15.42 7.05 3.59
C ASP A 56 14.31 8.10 3.50
N PHE A 57 13.87 8.63 4.63
CA PHE A 57 12.91 9.72 4.67
C PHE A 57 12.95 10.47 6.00
N GLU A 58 12.32 11.63 6.01
CA GLU A 58 12.17 12.47 7.19
C GLU A 58 10.73 12.96 7.29
N VAL A 59 10.28 13.17 8.52
CA VAL A 59 8.98 13.75 8.85
C VAL A 59 9.21 14.93 9.75
N ARG A 60 8.69 16.09 9.37
CA ARG A 60 8.85 17.33 10.12
C ARG A 60 7.69 17.53 11.10
N LYS A 61 7.91 18.33 12.15
CA LYS A 61 6.87 18.63 13.14
C LYS A 61 5.64 19.24 12.46
N GLY A 62 4.45 18.77 12.83
CA GLY A 62 3.17 19.25 12.30
C GLY A 62 2.90 18.85 10.85
N GLU A 63 3.74 17.99 10.25
CA GLU A 63 3.57 17.49 8.88
C GLU A 63 2.78 16.18 8.87
N THR A 64 1.99 15.96 7.82
CA THR A 64 1.45 14.65 7.46
C THR A 64 2.21 14.07 6.28
N LEU A 65 3.01 13.03 6.53
CA LEU A 65 3.62 12.20 5.48
C LEU A 65 2.69 11.04 5.12
N GLY A 66 2.16 11.06 3.91
CA GLY A 66 1.42 9.95 3.32
C GLY A 66 2.36 8.87 2.79
N VAL A 67 2.03 7.59 2.99
CA VAL A 67 2.80 6.45 2.50
C VAL A 67 1.88 5.51 1.75
N VAL A 68 2.13 5.35 0.46
CA VAL A 68 1.25 4.67 -0.49
C VAL A 68 1.97 3.60 -1.28
N GLY A 69 1.20 2.66 -1.82
CA GLY A 69 1.72 1.56 -2.64
C GLY A 69 0.79 0.36 -2.62
N GLU A 70 1.06 -0.61 -3.48
CA GLU A 70 0.30 -1.87 -3.59
C GLU A 70 0.31 -2.64 -2.25
N SER A 71 -0.69 -3.52 -2.06
CA SER A 71 -0.72 -4.39 -0.88
C SER A 71 0.55 -5.23 -0.78
N GLY A 72 1.05 -5.44 0.44
CA GLY A 72 2.26 -6.23 0.67
C GLY A 72 3.60 -5.54 0.31
N CYS A 73 3.61 -4.27 -0.12
CA CYS A 73 4.87 -3.57 -0.45
C CYS A 73 5.70 -3.11 0.77
N GLY A 74 5.28 -3.39 2.00
CA GLY A 74 6.07 -3.13 3.22
C GLY A 74 5.62 -1.96 4.09
N LYS A 75 4.58 -1.21 3.72
CA LYS A 75 4.11 0.00 4.44
C LYS A 75 3.82 -0.23 5.92
N SER A 76 2.98 -1.22 6.25
CA SER A 76 2.64 -1.57 7.63
C SER A 76 3.85 -2.08 8.42
N THR A 77 4.79 -2.76 7.75
CA THR A 77 6.06 -3.16 8.37
C THR A 77 6.91 -1.94 8.70
N MET A 78 7.07 -1.00 7.76
CA MET A 78 7.76 0.26 7.99
C MET A 78 7.13 1.00 9.18
N GLY A 79 5.81 1.16 9.23
CA GLY A 79 5.10 1.81 10.34
C GLY A 79 5.41 1.18 11.70
N ARG A 80 5.41 -0.15 11.78
CA ARG A 80 5.76 -0.89 13.01
C ARG A 80 7.24 -0.77 13.39
N VAL A 81 8.12 -0.63 12.42
CA VAL A 81 9.56 -0.50 12.66
C VAL A 81 9.92 0.91 13.12
N ILE A 82 9.39 1.96 12.49
CA ILE A 82 9.63 3.35 12.93
C ILE A 82 9.05 3.64 14.32
N THR A 83 7.97 2.96 14.69
CA THR A 83 7.40 3.00 16.05
C THR A 83 8.12 2.09 17.05
N ARG A 84 9.17 1.37 16.64
CA ARG A 84 9.88 0.36 17.46
C ARG A 84 8.94 -0.67 18.08
N LEU A 85 7.82 -1.01 17.43
CA LEU A 85 7.03 -2.20 17.76
C LEU A 85 7.67 -3.46 17.17
N GLN A 86 8.48 -3.29 16.13
CA GLN A 86 9.38 -4.30 15.60
C GLN A 86 10.80 -3.73 15.51
N ASP A 87 11.80 -4.56 15.80
CA ASP A 87 13.18 -4.13 15.69
C ASP A 87 13.65 -4.11 14.23
N PRO A 88 14.36 -3.06 13.79
CA PRO A 88 14.99 -3.03 12.49
C PRO A 88 16.10 -4.09 12.38
N THR A 89 16.33 -4.61 11.18
CA THR A 89 17.49 -5.45 10.88
C THR A 89 18.73 -4.62 10.51
N GLY A 90 18.54 -3.37 10.08
CA GLY A 90 19.59 -2.44 9.69
C GLY A 90 19.08 -1.01 9.55
N GLY A 91 20.01 -0.07 9.33
CA GLY A 91 19.73 1.37 9.28
C GLY A 91 19.59 2.02 10.66
N SER A 92 19.11 3.26 10.67
CA SER A 92 18.88 4.06 11.87
C SER A 92 17.53 4.77 11.86
N ILE A 93 17.02 5.03 13.05
CA ILE A 93 15.80 5.79 13.32
C ILE A 93 16.16 6.84 14.37
N HIS A 94 16.07 8.12 14.02
CA HIS A 94 16.29 9.23 14.92
C HIS A 94 14.96 9.93 15.20
N PHE A 95 14.64 10.12 16.47
CA PHE A 95 13.45 10.85 16.93
C PHE A 95 13.89 12.03 17.78
N GLU A 96 13.50 13.25 17.39
CA GLU A 96 13.98 14.50 18.00
C GLU A 96 15.51 14.57 18.09
N GLY A 97 16.19 14.16 17.02
CA GLY A 97 17.66 14.10 16.93
C GLY A 97 18.32 12.95 17.70
N LYS A 98 17.58 12.22 18.55
CA LYS A 98 18.11 11.09 19.33
C LYS A 98 17.97 9.79 18.54
N ASP A 99 19.04 9.01 18.45
CA ASP A 99 18.97 7.66 17.89
C ASP A 99 18.13 6.74 18.82
N ILE A 100 17.04 6.23 18.28
CA ILE A 100 16.12 5.32 18.96
C ILE A 100 16.20 3.90 18.41
N THR A 101 17.13 3.57 17.50
CA THR A 101 17.18 2.32 16.73
C THR A 101 17.34 1.08 17.60
N ARG A 102 18.21 1.16 18.62
CA ARG A 102 18.61 0.02 19.47
C ARG A 102 18.35 0.24 20.96
N LEU A 103 17.49 1.21 21.29
CA LEU A 103 17.05 1.39 22.67
C LEU A 103 16.39 0.11 23.19
N ASN A 104 16.74 -0.26 24.41
CA ASN A 104 16.09 -1.33 25.16
C ASN A 104 14.68 -0.88 25.63
N THR A 105 13.95 -1.80 26.25
CA THR A 105 12.59 -1.53 26.75
C THR A 105 12.52 -0.34 27.70
N ALA A 106 13.51 -0.19 28.59
CA ALA A 106 13.56 0.92 29.54
C ALA A 106 13.77 2.27 28.83
N GLY A 107 14.69 2.33 27.86
CA GLY A 107 14.95 3.51 27.04
C GLY A 107 13.78 3.88 26.12
N MET A 108 13.02 2.89 25.64
CA MET A 108 11.82 3.11 24.82
C MET A 108 10.60 3.54 25.63
N ARG A 109 10.50 3.18 26.91
CA ARG A 109 9.29 3.40 27.72
C ARG A 109 8.81 4.86 27.73
N PRO A 110 9.67 5.88 27.91
CA PRO A 110 9.25 7.29 27.83
C PRO A 110 8.74 7.66 26.43
N LEU A 111 9.45 7.20 25.38
CA LEU A 111 9.12 7.50 23.98
C LEU A 111 7.80 6.86 23.54
N ARG A 112 7.30 5.85 24.25
CA ARG A 112 5.94 5.32 24.03
C ARG A 112 4.86 6.37 24.30
N ARG A 113 5.13 7.46 25.02
CA ARG A 113 4.17 8.57 25.17
C ARG A 113 4.16 9.45 23.92
N ASP A 114 5.34 9.71 23.37
CA ASP A 114 5.53 10.61 22.23
C ASP A 114 5.23 9.97 20.88
N ILE A 115 5.37 8.65 20.76
CA ILE A 115 5.18 7.87 19.53
C ILE A 115 4.03 6.89 19.71
N GLN A 116 2.94 7.12 18.99
CA GLN A 116 1.70 6.32 19.07
C GLN A 116 1.35 5.73 17.71
N MET A 117 0.57 4.65 17.72
CA MET A 117 0.13 3.96 16.51
C MET A 117 -1.38 3.77 16.52
N ILE A 118 -2.02 4.09 15.40
CA ILE A 118 -3.39 3.70 15.08
C ILE A 118 -3.29 2.47 14.16
N PHE A 119 -3.91 1.36 14.57
CA PHE A 119 -3.83 0.09 13.83
C PHE A 119 -4.94 -0.03 12.79
N GLN A 120 -4.66 -0.82 11.75
CA GLN A 120 -5.56 -1.11 10.62
C GLN A 120 -6.92 -1.69 11.02
N ASP A 121 -6.94 -2.58 12.01
CA ASP A 121 -8.18 -3.22 12.47
C ASP A 121 -8.74 -2.54 13.73
N PRO A 122 -9.80 -1.72 13.62
CA PRO A 122 -10.46 -1.14 14.79
C PRO A 122 -11.10 -2.20 15.70
N TYR A 123 -11.46 -3.37 15.18
CA TYR A 123 -12.07 -4.43 15.97
C TYR A 123 -11.02 -5.19 16.78
N GLY A 124 -10.02 -5.78 16.13
CA GLY A 124 -8.96 -6.53 16.78
C GLY A 124 -8.07 -5.69 17.68
N SER A 125 -8.03 -4.36 17.49
CA SER A 125 -7.27 -3.47 18.36
C SER A 125 -7.98 -3.09 19.67
N LEU A 126 -9.29 -3.35 19.81
CA LEU A 126 -10.07 -3.05 21.01
C LEU A 126 -10.44 -4.34 21.74
N ASN A 127 -10.07 -4.48 23.01
CA ASN A 127 -10.45 -5.67 23.78
C ASN A 127 -11.97 -5.65 24.06
N PRO A 128 -12.77 -6.59 23.53
CA PRO A 128 -14.23 -6.54 23.62
C PRO A 128 -14.76 -6.76 25.05
N ARG A 129 -13.91 -7.25 25.97
CA ARG A 129 -14.26 -7.48 27.38
C ARG A 129 -14.10 -6.24 28.24
N HIS A 130 -13.54 -5.16 27.72
CA HIS A 130 -13.29 -3.92 28.46
C HIS A 130 -14.22 -2.83 27.97
N THR A 131 -14.65 -1.95 28.88
CA THR A 131 -15.40 -0.75 28.52
C THR A 131 -14.52 0.25 27.77
N ILE A 132 -15.15 1.16 27.02
CA ILE A 132 -14.45 2.23 26.31
C ILE A 132 -13.62 3.07 27.28
N GLY A 133 -14.18 3.38 28.46
CA GLY A 133 -13.48 4.06 29.54
C GLY A 133 -12.18 3.36 29.94
N SER A 134 -12.21 2.04 30.12
CA SER A 134 -11.03 1.22 30.47
C SER A 134 -9.99 1.17 29.34
N ILE A 135 -10.45 1.12 28.09
CA ILE A 135 -9.60 1.07 26.89
C ILE A 135 -8.86 2.41 26.69
N VAL A 136 -9.59 3.52 26.69
CA VAL A 136 -9.02 4.86 26.45
C VAL A 136 -8.17 5.32 27.64
N SER A 137 -8.47 4.85 28.86
CA SER A 137 -7.63 5.13 30.04
C SER A 137 -6.40 4.23 30.19
N ALA A 138 -6.30 3.12 29.44
CA ALA A 138 -5.18 2.20 29.55
C ALA A 138 -3.80 2.87 29.37
N PRO A 139 -3.59 3.79 28.41
CA PRO A 139 -2.32 4.49 28.24
C PRO A 139 -1.89 5.25 29.50
N PHE A 140 -2.81 5.96 30.18
CA PHE A 140 -2.52 6.69 31.42
C PHE A 140 -1.98 5.75 32.51
N ARG A 141 -2.66 4.62 32.73
CA ARG A 141 -2.27 3.63 33.74
C ARG A 141 -0.92 2.99 33.43
N LEU A 142 -0.70 2.58 32.19
CA LEU A 142 0.54 1.92 31.76
C LEU A 142 1.75 2.85 31.87
N GLN A 143 1.53 4.14 31.64
CA GLN A 143 2.56 5.16 31.69
C GLN A 143 2.68 5.83 33.05
N GLY A 144 1.74 5.63 33.99
CA GLY A 144 1.74 6.33 35.28
C GLY A 144 1.56 7.85 35.09
N VAL A 145 0.65 8.24 34.19
CA VAL A 145 0.28 9.64 33.94
C VAL A 145 -1.07 9.88 34.58
N GLU A 146 -1.18 10.94 35.37
CA GLU A 146 -2.44 11.38 35.96
C GLU A 146 -2.87 12.71 35.32
N PRO A 147 -3.93 12.70 34.49
CA PRO A 147 -4.44 13.92 33.88
C PRO A 147 -5.03 14.88 34.91
N GLU A 148 -4.94 16.17 34.63
CA GLU A 148 -5.60 17.20 35.43
C GLU A 148 -7.12 17.01 35.44
N GLY A 149 -7.73 17.00 36.64
CA GLY A 149 -9.16 16.70 36.80
C GLY A 149 -9.52 15.21 36.73
N GLY A 150 -8.51 14.32 36.66
CA GLY A 150 -8.65 12.88 36.79
C GLY A 150 -8.89 12.14 35.47
N VAL A 151 -8.53 10.86 35.47
CA VAL A 151 -8.57 9.98 34.29
C VAL A 151 -9.94 9.93 33.63
N LYS A 152 -11.02 9.85 34.41
CA LYS A 152 -12.39 9.74 33.88
C LYS A 152 -12.79 10.98 33.06
N LYS A 153 -12.49 12.17 33.59
CA LYS A 153 -12.83 13.45 32.93
C LYS A 153 -12.05 13.60 31.63
N GLU A 154 -10.76 13.25 31.64
CA GLU A 154 -9.94 13.30 30.43
C GLU A 154 -10.40 12.32 29.36
N VAL A 155 -10.80 11.10 29.73
CA VAL A 155 -11.39 10.16 28.77
C VAL A 155 -12.68 10.72 28.18
N GLN A 156 -13.56 11.33 28.98
CA GLN A 156 -14.79 11.94 28.48
C GLN A 156 -14.49 13.08 27.47
N ARG A 157 -13.50 13.93 27.77
CA ARG A 157 -13.02 14.96 26.85
C ARG A 157 -12.48 14.35 25.55
N LEU A 158 -11.69 13.27 25.63
CA LEU A 158 -11.16 12.57 24.44
C LEU A 158 -12.28 11.96 23.60
N LEU A 159 -13.36 11.46 24.21
CA LEU A 159 -14.53 10.97 23.49
C LEU A 159 -15.23 12.11 22.74
N GLU A 160 -15.46 13.26 23.38
CA GLU A 160 -16.03 14.45 22.73
C GLU A 160 -15.17 14.91 21.56
N LEU A 161 -13.85 14.96 21.77
CA LEU A 161 -12.88 15.39 20.77
C LEU A 161 -12.94 14.53 19.50
N VAL A 162 -13.22 13.23 19.61
CA VAL A 162 -13.41 12.36 18.44
C VAL A 162 -14.86 12.27 17.96
N GLY A 163 -15.74 13.14 18.46
CA GLY A 163 -17.15 13.23 18.08
C GLY A 163 -18.05 12.15 18.68
N LEU A 164 -17.75 11.67 19.89
CA LEU A 164 -18.55 10.71 20.64
C LEU A 164 -19.07 11.33 21.94
N SER A 165 -20.27 10.91 22.37
CA SER A 165 -20.83 11.35 23.66
C SER A 165 -19.97 10.87 24.84
N PRO A 166 -19.69 11.73 25.85
CA PRO A 166 -19.06 11.33 27.13
C PRO A 166 -19.74 10.17 27.85
N GLU A 167 -21.05 10.02 27.66
CA GLU A 167 -21.86 8.99 28.32
C GLU A 167 -21.49 7.58 27.84
N HIS A 168 -20.83 7.48 26.68
CA HIS A 168 -20.30 6.25 26.12
C HIS A 168 -19.17 5.62 26.94
N TYR A 169 -18.67 6.30 27.97
CA TYR A 169 -17.59 5.83 28.84
C TYR A 169 -17.78 4.38 29.35
N ASN A 170 -19.00 4.01 29.74
CA ASN A 170 -19.29 2.69 30.32
C ASN A 170 -19.69 1.62 29.27
N ARG A 171 -19.80 1.99 28.00
CA ARG A 171 -20.20 1.07 26.93
C ARG A 171 -19.04 0.17 26.51
N TYR A 172 -19.36 -0.90 25.79
CA TYR A 172 -18.42 -1.87 25.25
C TYR A 172 -18.24 -1.70 23.73
N PRO A 173 -17.10 -2.13 23.15
CA PRO A 173 -16.83 -1.97 21.72
C PRO A 173 -17.92 -2.50 20.78
N HIS A 174 -18.57 -3.62 21.13
CA HIS A 174 -19.60 -4.24 20.30
C HIS A 174 -20.84 -3.36 20.09
N GLU A 175 -21.04 -2.36 20.94
CA GLU A 175 -22.18 -1.44 20.86
C GLU A 175 -21.97 -0.23 19.92
N PHE A 176 -20.81 -0.16 19.24
CA PHE A 176 -20.43 0.92 18.33
C PHE A 176 -20.32 0.45 16.88
N SER A 177 -20.57 1.36 15.94
CA SER A 177 -20.29 1.14 14.52
C SER A 177 -18.78 1.05 14.24
N GLY A 178 -18.40 0.54 13.05
CA GLY A 178 -16.98 0.47 12.66
C GLY A 178 -16.26 1.82 12.73
N GLY A 179 -16.89 2.89 12.22
CA GLY A 179 -16.34 4.25 12.27
C GLY A 179 -16.22 4.80 13.70
N GLN A 180 -17.17 4.50 14.57
CA GLN A 180 -17.10 4.89 15.98
C GLN A 180 -15.97 4.14 16.72
N ARG A 181 -15.77 2.84 16.42
CA ARG A 181 -14.63 2.07 16.96
C ARG A 181 -13.29 2.64 16.49
N GLN A 182 -13.20 3.07 15.23
CA GLN A 182 -12.00 3.74 14.71
C GLN A 182 -11.72 5.03 15.49
N ARG A 183 -12.74 5.87 15.69
CA ARG A 183 -12.65 7.11 16.50
C ARG A 183 -12.22 6.82 17.94
N ILE A 184 -12.70 5.74 18.56
CA ILE A 184 -12.24 5.28 19.88
C ILE A 184 -10.74 4.89 19.83
N GLY A 185 -10.31 4.20 18.77
CA GLY A 185 -8.92 3.87 18.53
C GLY A 185 -8.02 5.12 18.43
N ILE A 186 -8.49 6.15 17.74
CA ILE A 186 -7.84 7.47 17.64
C ILE A 186 -7.77 8.13 19.03
N ALA A 187 -8.88 8.20 19.76
CA ALA A 187 -8.92 8.77 21.12
C ALA A 187 -7.91 8.09 22.06
N ARG A 188 -7.79 6.75 21.98
CA ARG A 188 -6.80 6.00 22.75
C ARG A 188 -5.36 6.37 22.36
N ALA A 189 -5.07 6.51 21.07
CA ALA A 189 -3.74 6.92 20.59
C ALA A 189 -3.38 8.34 21.04
N LEU A 190 -4.37 9.24 21.12
CA LEU A 190 -4.16 10.63 21.52
C LEU A 190 -4.13 10.87 23.03
N ALA A 191 -4.48 9.86 23.84
CA ALA A 191 -4.60 9.99 25.29
C ALA A 191 -3.35 10.60 25.95
N LEU A 192 -2.16 10.24 25.47
CA LEU A 192 -0.88 10.70 26.02
C LEU A 192 -0.32 11.96 25.36
N LYS A 193 -1.10 12.63 24.49
CA LYS A 193 -0.68 13.81 23.71
C LYS A 193 0.61 13.54 22.92
N PRO A 194 0.62 12.55 22.01
CA PRO A 194 1.83 12.16 21.28
C PRO A 194 2.31 13.28 20.36
N LYS A 195 3.60 13.26 20.03
CA LYS A 195 4.19 14.15 19.01
C LYS A 195 4.07 13.55 17.61
N LEU A 196 4.20 12.22 17.52
CA LEU A 196 4.11 11.44 16.29
C LEU A 196 3.03 10.36 16.41
N VAL A 197 2.13 10.32 15.43
CA VAL A 197 1.14 9.25 15.28
C VAL A 197 1.34 8.55 13.94
N VAL A 198 1.59 7.25 13.98
CA VAL A 198 1.64 6.40 12.78
C VAL A 198 0.27 5.74 12.60
N ALA A 199 -0.43 6.09 11.53
CA ALA A 199 -1.75 5.55 11.22
C ALA A 199 -1.65 4.51 10.11
N ASP A 200 -1.79 3.24 10.47
CA ASP A 200 -1.72 2.11 9.53
C ASP A 200 -3.11 1.82 8.96
N GLU A 201 -3.38 2.32 7.76
CA GLU A 201 -4.68 2.20 7.08
C GLU A 201 -5.89 2.57 7.96
N PRO A 202 -5.96 3.80 8.49
CA PRO A 202 -6.95 4.19 9.49
C PRO A 202 -8.41 4.18 8.98
N VAL A 203 -8.64 3.96 7.69
CA VAL A 203 -9.96 4.05 7.06
C VAL A 203 -10.31 2.86 6.17
N SER A 204 -9.44 1.85 6.04
CA SER A 204 -9.59 0.78 5.03
C SER A 204 -10.82 -0.11 5.22
N ALA A 205 -11.26 -0.31 6.46
CA ALA A 205 -12.41 -1.15 6.80
C ALA A 205 -13.75 -0.38 6.89
N LEU A 206 -13.81 0.86 6.38
CA LEU A 206 -14.94 1.77 6.57
C LEU A 206 -15.59 2.15 5.23
N ASP A 207 -16.90 2.42 5.26
CA ASP A 207 -17.64 2.97 4.12
C ASP A 207 -17.12 4.34 3.71
N VAL A 208 -17.16 4.68 2.42
CA VAL A 208 -16.57 5.92 1.84
C VAL A 208 -16.99 7.18 2.60
N SER A 209 -18.26 7.30 3.00
CA SER A 209 -18.75 8.46 3.76
C SER A 209 -18.15 8.56 5.16
N ILE A 210 -17.90 7.42 5.81
CA ILE A 210 -17.25 7.34 7.12
C ILE A 210 -15.74 7.57 7.00
N GLN A 211 -15.11 7.09 5.92
CA GLN A 211 -13.69 7.37 5.65
C GLN A 211 -13.44 8.89 5.61
N ALA A 212 -14.26 9.63 4.87
CA ALA A 212 -14.18 11.08 4.78
C ALA A 212 -14.32 11.77 6.14
N GLN A 213 -15.26 11.31 6.98
CA GLN A 213 -15.43 11.86 8.32
C GLN A 213 -14.22 11.61 9.24
N VAL A 214 -13.61 10.42 9.17
CA VAL A 214 -12.42 10.08 9.97
C VAL A 214 -11.20 10.86 9.48
N VAL A 215 -11.06 11.03 8.17
CA VAL A 215 -10.03 11.86 7.54
C VAL A 215 -10.13 13.31 8.01
N ASN A 216 -11.31 13.93 7.92
CA ASN A 216 -11.51 15.30 8.37
C ASN A 216 -11.24 15.46 9.87
N LEU A 217 -11.66 14.48 10.68
CA LEU A 217 -11.34 14.47 12.11
C LEU A 217 -9.81 14.46 12.34
N MET A 218 -9.05 13.66 11.59
CA MET A 218 -7.58 13.63 11.74
C MET A 218 -6.94 14.96 11.34
N ASP A 219 -7.47 15.63 10.32
CA ASP A 219 -7.04 16.97 9.88
C ASP A 219 -7.30 18.01 10.99
N ASP A 220 -8.53 18.05 11.52
CA ASP A 220 -8.91 18.93 12.64
C ASP A 220 -7.99 18.71 13.86
N LEU A 221 -7.68 17.45 14.18
CA LEU A 221 -6.79 17.08 15.29
C LEU A 221 -5.34 17.48 15.02
N GLN A 222 -4.89 17.44 13.77
CA GLN A 222 -3.57 17.91 13.38
C GLN A 222 -3.44 19.40 13.69
N GLU A 223 -4.42 20.20 13.26
CA GLU A 223 -4.44 21.65 13.45
C GLU A 223 -4.57 22.03 14.92
N GLU A 224 -5.48 21.39 15.66
CA GLU A 224 -5.77 21.74 17.06
C GLU A 224 -4.63 21.32 18.01
N LEU A 225 -4.01 20.17 17.77
CA LEU A 225 -3.03 19.58 18.70
C LEU A 225 -1.58 19.65 18.20
N GLY A 226 -1.34 20.16 16.99
CA GLY A 226 0.00 20.24 16.39
C GLY A 226 0.62 18.86 16.14
N LEU A 227 -0.19 17.86 15.80
CA LEU A 227 0.26 16.48 15.63
C LEU A 227 1.09 16.31 14.37
N THR A 228 2.02 15.37 14.40
CA THR A 228 2.75 14.91 13.22
C THR A 228 2.26 13.53 12.85
N TYR A 229 1.91 13.32 11.58
CA TYR A 229 1.36 12.04 11.12
C TYR A 229 2.27 11.35 10.10
N VAL A 230 2.35 10.03 10.21
CA VAL A 230 2.72 9.14 9.10
C VAL A 230 1.49 8.30 8.79
N ILE A 231 0.82 8.59 7.68
CA ILE A 231 -0.41 7.89 7.28
C ILE A 231 -0.07 6.88 6.20
N ILE A 232 -0.24 5.61 6.51
CA ILE A 232 -0.15 4.52 5.55
C ILE A 232 -1.53 4.30 4.96
N ALA A 233 -1.62 4.30 3.64
CA ALA A 233 -2.87 4.01 2.95
C ALA A 233 -2.61 3.23 1.67
N HIS A 234 -3.65 2.54 1.19
CA HIS A 234 -3.68 1.97 -0.14
C HIS A 234 -4.54 2.80 -1.11
N ASP A 235 -5.46 3.64 -0.61
CA ASP A 235 -6.25 4.55 -1.43
C ASP A 235 -5.56 5.92 -1.54
N LEU A 236 -5.12 6.24 -2.75
CA LEU A 236 -4.52 7.52 -3.10
C LEU A 236 -5.53 8.68 -2.99
N SER A 237 -6.83 8.45 -3.08
CA SER A 237 -7.84 9.51 -2.93
C SER A 237 -7.83 10.09 -1.51
N VAL A 238 -7.66 9.22 -0.51
CA VAL A 238 -7.55 9.61 0.90
C VAL A 238 -6.26 10.41 1.15
N VAL A 239 -5.14 9.88 0.68
CA VAL A 239 -3.81 10.51 0.87
C VAL A 239 -3.73 11.86 0.19
N ARG A 240 -4.39 12.01 -0.98
CA ARG A 240 -4.48 13.28 -1.68
C ARG A 240 -5.03 14.38 -0.81
N HIS A 241 -5.90 14.13 0.16
CA HIS A 241 -6.54 15.19 0.92
C HIS A 241 -5.79 15.57 2.19
N VAL A 242 -5.20 14.59 2.87
CA VAL A 242 -4.62 14.79 4.22
C VAL A 242 -3.11 14.98 4.26
N SER A 243 -2.38 14.64 3.20
CA SER A 243 -0.91 14.61 3.26
C SER A 243 -0.28 15.86 2.68
N ASP A 244 0.77 16.36 3.34
CA ASP A 244 1.65 17.42 2.83
C ASP A 244 2.59 16.86 1.75
N ARG A 245 3.23 15.74 2.10
CA ARG A 245 4.13 14.96 1.22
C ARG A 245 3.69 13.51 1.14
N ILE A 246 4.07 12.85 0.06
CA ILE A 246 3.68 11.48 -0.23
C ILE A 246 4.90 10.67 -0.64
N ALA A 247 5.17 9.59 0.11
CA ALA A 247 6.17 8.57 -0.19
C ALA A 247 5.49 7.37 -0.88
N VAL A 248 5.91 7.05 -2.09
CA VAL A 248 5.45 5.90 -2.85
C VAL A 248 6.40 4.74 -2.60
N MET A 249 5.89 3.66 -2.01
CA MET A 249 6.63 2.44 -1.73
C MET A 249 6.30 1.33 -2.72
N TYR A 250 7.35 0.68 -3.23
CA TYR A 250 7.24 -0.52 -4.06
C TYR A 250 8.24 -1.58 -3.59
N LEU A 251 7.74 -2.78 -3.28
CA LEU A 251 8.53 -3.90 -2.76
C LEU A 251 9.61 -3.50 -1.76
N GLY A 252 9.25 -2.84 -0.66
CA GLY A 252 10.17 -2.51 0.43
C GLY A 252 11.13 -1.33 0.17
N LYS A 253 11.00 -0.63 -0.97
CA LYS A 253 11.77 0.57 -1.33
C LYS A 253 10.86 1.78 -1.47
N ILE A 254 11.37 2.98 -1.20
CA ILE A 254 10.71 4.23 -1.62
C ILE A 254 11.17 4.51 -3.05
N VAL A 255 10.22 4.59 -3.98
CA VAL A 255 10.53 4.83 -5.40
C VAL A 255 10.31 6.28 -5.81
N GLU A 256 9.47 7.00 -5.07
CA GLU A 256 9.22 8.42 -5.28
C GLU A 256 8.77 9.08 -3.98
N LEU A 257 9.23 10.30 -3.72
CA LEU A 257 8.80 11.13 -2.60
C LEU A 257 8.70 12.58 -3.08
N ALA A 258 7.52 13.18 -2.98
CA ALA A 258 7.29 14.57 -3.35
C ALA A 258 6.23 15.22 -2.47
N ASP A 259 6.04 16.54 -2.61
CA ASP A 259 4.81 17.17 -2.14
C ASP A 259 3.60 16.61 -2.91
N ARG A 260 2.43 16.71 -2.27
CA ARG A 260 1.18 16.19 -2.86
C ARG A 260 0.97 16.70 -4.29
N THR A 261 1.15 17.98 -4.55
CA THR A 261 0.76 18.62 -5.81
C THR A 261 1.64 18.09 -6.94
N SER A 262 2.96 18.15 -6.76
CA SER A 262 3.92 17.63 -7.72
C SER A 262 3.70 16.15 -8.04
N LEU A 263 3.38 15.33 -7.02
CA LEU A 263 3.16 13.89 -7.23
C LEU A 263 1.89 13.59 -8.06
N TYR A 264 0.79 14.34 -7.88
CA TYR A 264 -0.44 14.14 -8.65
C TYR A 264 -0.38 14.75 -10.05
N GLU A 265 0.29 15.90 -10.20
CA GLU A 265 0.34 16.63 -11.47
C GLU A 265 1.43 16.11 -12.41
N ALA A 266 2.59 15.76 -11.86
CA ALA A 266 3.74 15.31 -12.64
C ALA A 266 4.48 14.15 -11.93
N PRO A 267 3.84 12.98 -11.74
CA PRO A 267 4.51 11.80 -11.22
C PRO A 267 5.66 11.40 -12.15
N MET A 268 6.83 11.13 -11.55
CA MET A 268 8.06 10.87 -12.30
C MET A 268 8.39 9.39 -12.38
N HIS A 269 8.15 8.59 -11.34
CA HIS A 269 8.43 7.16 -11.43
C HIS A 269 7.32 6.46 -12.23
N PRO A 270 7.64 5.57 -13.21
CA PRO A 270 6.62 4.84 -13.99
C PRO A 270 5.58 4.11 -13.12
N TYR A 271 5.99 3.50 -12.01
CA TYR A 271 5.07 2.93 -11.03
C TYR A 271 4.08 3.97 -10.44
N THR A 272 4.58 5.13 -10.02
CA THR A 272 3.72 6.22 -9.49
C THR A 272 2.76 6.70 -10.56
N LYS A 273 3.23 6.90 -11.80
CA LYS A 273 2.37 7.29 -12.94
C LYS A 273 1.25 6.29 -13.16
N ALA A 274 1.55 4.99 -13.08
CA ALA A 274 0.53 3.95 -13.19
C ALA A 274 -0.46 3.98 -12.02
N LEU A 275 0.01 4.10 -10.78
CA LEU A 275 -0.83 4.25 -9.61
C LEU A 275 -1.77 5.47 -9.70
N MET A 276 -1.25 6.63 -10.11
CA MET A 276 -2.03 7.86 -10.24
C MET A 276 -3.08 7.77 -11.34
N SER A 277 -2.79 7.06 -12.44
CA SER A 277 -3.75 6.84 -13.53
C SER A 277 -5.02 6.10 -13.10
N ALA A 278 -4.94 5.33 -12.01
CA ALA A 278 -6.06 4.58 -11.45
C ALA A 278 -6.97 5.43 -10.53
N VAL A 279 -6.52 6.62 -10.10
CA VAL A 279 -7.29 7.49 -9.19
C VAL A 279 -8.47 8.12 -9.94
N PRO A 280 -9.72 7.95 -9.46
CA PRO A 280 -10.88 8.57 -10.08
C PRO A 280 -10.78 10.10 -10.09
N VAL A 281 -11.09 10.75 -11.22
CA VAL A 281 -11.19 12.21 -11.28
C VAL A 281 -12.56 12.62 -10.71
N PRO A 282 -12.64 13.45 -9.65
CA PRO A 282 -13.90 13.81 -9.00
C PRO A 282 -14.86 14.68 -9.84
N ASP A 283 -14.42 15.17 -11.00
CA ASP A 283 -15.22 16.05 -11.88
C ASP A 283 -16.27 15.26 -12.68
N PRO A 284 -17.58 15.47 -12.45
CA PRO A 284 -18.66 14.81 -13.19
C PRO A 284 -18.60 15.06 -14.70
N LYS A 285 -18.06 16.20 -15.14
CA LYS A 285 -17.90 16.54 -16.56
C LYS A 285 -16.78 15.75 -17.23
N ARG A 286 -15.85 15.21 -16.45
CA ARG A 286 -14.74 14.37 -16.91
C ARG A 286 -14.98 12.87 -16.72
N ARG A 287 -16.14 12.46 -16.20
CA ARG A 287 -16.52 11.03 -16.07
C ARG A 287 -16.48 10.25 -17.38
N GLY A 288 -16.63 10.92 -18.53
CA GLY A 288 -16.57 10.33 -19.86
C GLY A 288 -15.22 10.48 -20.58
N ALA A 289 -14.29 11.27 -20.05
CA ALA A 289 -12.92 11.30 -20.58
C ALA A 289 -12.28 9.97 -20.15
N LYS A 290 -12.01 9.10 -21.12
CA LYS A 290 -11.24 7.86 -20.89
C LYS A 290 -9.88 8.28 -20.30
N SER A 291 -9.77 8.36 -18.98
CA SER A 291 -8.46 8.37 -18.34
C SER A 291 -7.76 7.12 -18.86
N GLU A 292 -6.64 7.29 -19.57
CA GLU A 292 -5.81 6.19 -20.06
C GLU A 292 -5.22 5.47 -18.84
N ARG A 293 -6.05 4.65 -18.19
CA ARG A 293 -5.64 3.84 -17.06
C ARG A 293 -4.52 2.92 -17.52
N ILE A 294 -3.35 3.11 -16.94
CA ILE A 294 -2.20 2.28 -17.24
C ILE A 294 -2.40 0.96 -16.48
N LEU A 295 -2.80 -0.08 -17.21
CA LEU A 295 -2.88 -1.42 -16.67
C LEU A 295 -1.49 -2.03 -16.62
N LEU A 296 -0.94 -2.13 -15.42
CA LEU A 296 0.30 -2.86 -15.19
C LEU A 296 0.10 -4.34 -15.50
N ARG A 297 0.96 -4.91 -16.34
CA ARG A 297 0.95 -6.33 -16.69
C ARG A 297 1.80 -7.13 -15.71
N GLY A 298 1.39 -8.37 -15.45
CA GLY A 298 2.09 -9.29 -14.56
C GLY A 298 1.83 -9.05 -13.07
N ASP A 299 2.07 -10.09 -12.28
CA ASP A 299 1.91 -10.07 -10.82
C ASP A 299 3.02 -9.30 -10.12
N VAL A 300 2.76 -8.86 -8.89
CA VAL A 300 3.77 -8.29 -8.02
C VAL A 300 4.81 -9.36 -7.68
N PRO A 301 6.11 -9.13 -7.96
CA PRO A 301 7.16 -10.09 -7.63
C PRO A 301 7.20 -10.44 -6.14
N SER A 302 7.66 -11.65 -5.82
CA SER A 302 7.76 -12.10 -4.43
C SER A 302 8.81 -11.28 -3.65
N PRO A 303 8.47 -10.74 -2.47
CA PRO A 303 9.45 -10.06 -1.60
C PRO A 303 10.54 -10.99 -1.01
N ILE A 304 10.41 -12.32 -1.21
CA ILE A 304 11.43 -13.32 -0.83
C ILE A 304 12.64 -13.23 -1.75
N ALA A 305 12.41 -13.00 -3.04
CA ALA A 305 13.41 -12.91 -4.08
C ALA A 305 13.07 -11.72 -4.98
N PRO A 306 13.25 -10.48 -4.47
CA PRO A 306 12.92 -9.29 -5.25
C PRO A 306 13.82 -9.23 -6.50
N PRO A 307 13.31 -8.69 -7.62
CA PRO A 307 14.12 -8.54 -8.83
C PRO A 307 15.39 -7.72 -8.55
N PRO A 308 16.52 -8.05 -9.21
CA PRO A 308 17.75 -7.27 -9.10
C PRO A 308 17.56 -5.86 -9.72
N GLY A 309 18.49 -4.95 -9.43
CA GLY A 309 18.44 -3.59 -9.90
C GLY A 309 17.20 -2.83 -9.43
N CYS A 310 16.50 -2.18 -10.37
CA CYS A 310 15.20 -1.56 -10.12
C CYS A 310 14.13 -2.64 -9.90
N ARG A 311 13.51 -2.68 -8.71
CA ARG A 311 12.49 -3.70 -8.38
C ARG A 311 11.29 -3.69 -9.32
N PHE A 312 11.01 -2.55 -9.95
CA PHE A 312 9.87 -2.36 -10.85
C PHE A 312 10.17 -2.73 -12.30
N HIS A 313 11.40 -3.07 -12.68
CA HIS A 313 11.78 -3.31 -14.08
C HIS A 313 10.95 -4.41 -14.76
N THR A 314 10.44 -5.39 -14.01
CA THR A 314 9.62 -6.50 -14.55
C THR A 314 8.24 -6.06 -15.02
N ARG A 315 7.75 -4.89 -14.57
CA ARG A 315 6.43 -4.32 -14.90
C ARG A 315 6.53 -2.93 -15.54
N CYS A 316 7.74 -2.41 -15.72
CA CYS A 316 8.00 -1.08 -16.25
C CYS A 316 8.09 -1.08 -17.78
N TRP A 317 7.36 -0.20 -18.45
CA TRP A 317 7.42 -0.04 -19.91
C TRP A 317 8.67 0.69 -20.41
N LYS A 318 9.39 1.41 -19.53
CA LYS A 318 10.69 2.05 -19.82
C LYS A 318 11.89 1.20 -19.38
N ALA A 319 11.70 -0.09 -19.06
CA ALA A 319 12.78 -0.93 -18.57
C ALA A 319 13.88 -1.13 -19.63
N THR A 320 15.12 -0.86 -19.22
CA THR A 320 16.39 -1.02 -19.95
C THR A 320 17.30 -2.02 -19.21
N GLU A 321 18.48 -2.32 -19.73
CA GLU A 321 19.39 -3.30 -19.12
C GLU A 321 19.97 -2.83 -17.77
N VAL A 322 20.24 -1.54 -17.62
CA VAL A 322 20.66 -0.93 -16.35
C VAL A 322 19.59 -1.08 -15.28
N CYS A 323 18.31 -1.09 -15.67
CA CYS A 323 17.21 -1.32 -14.73
C CYS A 323 17.20 -2.74 -14.16
N ARG A 324 17.77 -3.74 -14.85
CA ARG A 324 17.88 -5.12 -14.35
C ARG A 324 19.08 -5.32 -13.43
N THR A 325 20.15 -4.57 -13.67
CA THR A 325 21.46 -4.85 -13.08
C THR A 325 21.84 -3.87 -11.97
N VAL A 326 21.37 -2.62 -12.05
CA VAL A 326 21.74 -1.54 -11.13
C VAL A 326 20.53 -0.99 -10.41
N GLU A 327 20.59 -0.92 -9.08
CA GLU A 327 19.54 -0.31 -8.28
C GLU A 327 19.60 1.22 -8.43
N PRO A 328 18.50 1.89 -8.86
CA PRO A 328 18.51 3.33 -9.00
C PRO A 328 18.56 4.00 -7.62
N PRO A 329 19.47 4.97 -7.38
CA PRO A 329 19.48 5.73 -6.14
C PRO A 329 18.27 6.66 -6.06
N LEU A 330 17.78 6.94 -4.84
CA LEU A 330 16.72 7.92 -4.61
C LEU A 330 17.33 9.34 -4.67
N LEU A 331 17.22 9.99 -5.83
CA LEU A 331 17.82 11.30 -6.10
C LEU A 331 16.76 12.39 -6.19
N GLU A 332 17.09 13.60 -5.76
CA GLU A 332 16.26 14.79 -6.01
C GLU A 332 16.44 15.23 -7.47
N LEU A 333 15.43 14.99 -8.30
CA LEU A 333 15.47 15.33 -9.72
C LEU A 333 14.80 16.67 -10.00
N ARG A 334 13.86 17.08 -9.15
CA ARG A 334 13.25 18.41 -9.14
C ARG A 334 13.18 18.91 -7.70
N PRO A 335 13.11 20.24 -7.46
CA PRO A 335 13.01 20.78 -6.12
C PRO A 335 11.88 20.10 -5.32
N GLY A 336 12.23 19.41 -4.24
CA GLY A 336 11.30 18.71 -3.37
C GLY A 336 10.76 17.36 -3.87
N GLN A 337 11.18 16.88 -5.06
CA GLN A 337 10.75 15.61 -5.65
C GLN A 337 11.93 14.67 -5.86
N ARG A 338 11.98 13.64 -5.01
CA ARG A 338 13.00 12.57 -5.05
C ARG A 338 12.46 11.34 -5.75
N VAL A 339 13.25 10.75 -6.64
CA VAL A 339 12.85 9.64 -7.51
C VAL A 339 13.97 8.62 -7.61
N ALA A 340 13.64 7.34 -7.48
CA ALA A 340 14.56 6.23 -7.70
C ALA A 340 14.29 5.59 -9.07
N CYS A 341 14.71 6.26 -10.15
CA CYS A 341 14.50 5.78 -11.52
C CYS A 341 15.66 6.16 -12.44
N HIS A 342 16.11 5.22 -13.28
CA HIS A 342 17.08 5.51 -14.33
C HIS A 342 16.47 6.27 -15.51
N HIS A 343 15.17 6.08 -15.76
CA HIS A 343 14.44 6.67 -16.88
C HIS A 343 13.14 7.34 -16.38
N PRO A 344 13.22 8.42 -15.58
CA PRO A 344 12.04 9.10 -15.04
C PRO A 344 11.11 9.61 -16.14
N GLU A 345 9.83 9.76 -15.81
CA GLU A 345 8.83 10.44 -16.60
C GLU A 345 9.02 11.95 -16.46
N ASN A 346 8.86 12.69 -17.57
CA ASN A 346 8.95 14.15 -17.60
C ASN A 346 10.31 14.73 -17.13
N PHE A 347 11.38 13.95 -17.16
CA PHE A 347 12.74 14.38 -16.84
C PHE A 347 13.74 13.61 -17.71
N GLU A 348 14.96 14.14 -17.82
CA GLU A 348 15.99 13.50 -18.63
C GLU A 348 16.39 12.13 -18.05
N ASP A 349 16.61 11.19 -18.95
CA ASP A 349 17.09 9.86 -18.58
C ASP A 349 18.47 9.99 -17.92
N GLN A 350 18.64 9.31 -16.80
CA GLN A 350 19.90 9.28 -16.04
C GLN A 350 20.95 8.39 -16.73
N GLN A 351 20.50 7.52 -17.65
CA GLN A 351 21.32 6.60 -18.44
C GLN A 351 20.86 6.57 -19.91
N PRO A 352 21.01 7.68 -20.66
CA PRO A 352 20.40 7.85 -21.98
C PRO A 352 21.00 6.96 -23.08
N GLN A 353 22.15 6.32 -22.85
CA GLN A 353 22.81 5.43 -23.82
C GLN A 353 22.35 3.96 -23.71
N ASP A 354 21.45 3.65 -22.78
CA ASP A 354 20.99 2.29 -22.55
C ASP A 354 19.78 1.91 -23.43
N THR A 355 19.74 0.67 -23.89
CA THR A 355 18.72 0.16 -24.82
C THR A 355 17.46 -0.31 -24.11
N VAL A 356 16.29 0.07 -24.62
CA VAL A 356 14.99 -0.39 -24.11
C VAL A 356 14.78 -1.87 -24.44
N LEU A 357 14.42 -2.67 -23.43
CA LEU A 357 14.32 -4.12 -23.56
C LEU A 357 13.15 -4.59 -24.44
N LEU A 358 12.09 -3.79 -24.55
CA LEU A 358 10.92 -4.11 -25.37
C LEU A 358 11.20 -4.04 -26.88
N THR A 359 12.10 -3.15 -27.31
CA THR A 359 12.57 -3.07 -28.70
C THR A 359 13.55 -4.21 -29.01
N ALA A 360 14.49 -4.50 -28.11
CA ALA A 360 15.42 -5.62 -28.29
C ALA A 360 14.72 -7.00 -28.32
N ALA A 361 13.66 -7.19 -27.53
CA ALA A 361 12.85 -8.41 -27.59
C ALA A 361 12.03 -8.54 -28.88
N LYS A 362 11.59 -7.41 -29.46
CA LYS A 362 10.94 -7.39 -30.78
C LYS A 362 11.94 -7.69 -31.89
N GLU A 363 13.10 -7.03 -31.88
CA GLU A 363 14.17 -7.25 -32.85
C GLU A 363 14.71 -8.69 -32.76
N ALA A 364 14.88 -9.24 -31.56
CA ALA A 364 15.27 -10.63 -31.38
C ALA A 364 14.19 -11.60 -31.87
N ALA A 365 12.90 -11.29 -31.69
CA ALA A 365 11.81 -12.11 -32.23
C ALA A 365 11.72 -12.05 -33.76
N GLU A 366 12.01 -10.90 -34.37
CA GLU A 366 12.09 -10.74 -35.82
C GLU A 366 13.31 -11.49 -36.40
N LEU A 367 14.47 -11.41 -35.75
CA LEU A 367 15.68 -12.14 -36.17
C LEU A 367 15.53 -13.67 -36.04
N VAL A 368 14.88 -14.14 -34.97
CA VAL A 368 14.56 -15.58 -34.80
C VAL A 368 13.54 -16.03 -35.85
N ALA A 369 12.58 -15.17 -36.23
CA ALA A 369 11.66 -15.49 -37.32
C ALA A 369 12.40 -15.64 -38.66
N ASP A 370 13.37 -14.76 -38.95
CA ASP A 370 14.18 -14.82 -40.17
C ASP A 370 15.12 -16.04 -40.19
N GLU A 371 15.78 -16.37 -39.08
CA GLU A 371 16.63 -17.58 -38.97
C GLU A 371 15.80 -18.86 -39.09
N VAL A 372 14.64 -18.95 -38.43
CA VAL A 372 13.74 -20.11 -38.52
C VAL A 372 13.14 -20.25 -39.92
N LEU A 373 12.85 -19.14 -40.60
CA LEU A 373 12.42 -19.15 -42.00
C LEU A 373 13.55 -19.60 -42.95
N ALA A 374 14.80 -19.18 -42.69
CA ALA A 374 15.96 -19.61 -43.47
C ALA A 374 16.28 -21.10 -43.26
N GLU A 375 16.20 -21.60 -42.03
CA GLU A 375 16.42 -23.00 -41.68
C GLU A 375 15.29 -23.90 -42.22
N SER A 376 14.05 -23.41 -42.17
CA SER A 376 12.87 -24.05 -42.79
C SER A 376 12.97 -24.09 -44.32
N ALA A 377 13.48 -23.03 -44.97
CA ALA A 377 13.70 -23.00 -46.41
C ALA A 377 14.80 -23.98 -46.85
N GLN A 378 15.89 -24.10 -46.09
CA GLN A 378 16.95 -25.08 -46.35
C GLN A 378 16.45 -26.52 -46.16
N THR A 379 15.67 -26.76 -45.11
CA THR A 379 15.05 -28.08 -44.84
C THR A 379 14.04 -28.43 -45.94
N SER A 380 13.22 -27.47 -46.37
CA SER A 380 12.26 -27.66 -47.46
C SER A 380 12.94 -27.93 -48.81
N ALA A 381 14.07 -27.27 -49.08
CA ALA A 381 14.87 -27.52 -50.28
C ALA A 381 15.55 -28.91 -50.26
N ALA A 382 16.03 -29.34 -49.09
CA ALA A 382 16.62 -30.67 -48.92
C ALA A 382 15.57 -31.78 -49.10
N VAL A 383 14.39 -31.62 -48.52
CA VAL A 383 13.27 -32.58 -48.65
C VAL A 383 12.75 -32.60 -50.10
N ALA A 384 12.64 -31.46 -50.78
CA ALA A 384 12.24 -31.41 -52.18
C ALA A 384 13.24 -32.12 -53.12
N ALA A 385 14.54 -32.02 -52.83
CA ALA A 385 15.59 -32.74 -53.58
C ALA A 385 15.51 -34.26 -53.36
N GLU A 386 15.13 -34.70 -52.16
CA GLU A 386 14.99 -36.12 -51.81
C GLU A 386 13.73 -36.74 -52.44
N VAL A 387 12.62 -35.99 -52.49
CA VAL A 387 11.35 -36.43 -53.10
C VAL A 387 11.45 -36.49 -54.64
N ALA A 388 12.23 -35.61 -55.27
CA ALA A 388 12.47 -35.67 -56.71
C ALA A 388 13.30 -36.88 -57.16
N ALA A 389 14.04 -37.51 -56.23
CA ALA A 389 14.81 -38.73 -56.50
C ALA A 389 13.96 -40.02 -56.42
N VAL A 390 12.72 -39.95 -55.90
CA VAL A 390 11.85 -41.10 -55.64
C VAL A 390 10.46 -40.89 -56.28
N ALA A 391 10.36 -40.92 -57.60
CA ALA A 391 9.07 -40.99 -58.31
C ALA A 391 9.09 -42.09 -59.39
N PRO A 392 8.20 -43.11 -59.33
CA PRO A 392 8.04 -44.08 -60.41
C PRO A 392 7.04 -43.60 -61.48
N LYS A 393 7.27 -44.03 -62.73
CA LYS A 393 6.41 -43.78 -63.89
C LYS A 393 5.17 -44.71 -63.92
N THR A 394 4.19 -44.30 -64.74
CA THR A 394 2.90 -44.95 -65.14
C THR A 394 1.70 -44.56 -64.27
N GLY A 395 0.53 -44.20 -64.76
CA GLY A 395 0.00 -44.06 -66.11
C GLY A 395 -1.48 -44.48 -66.16
N LYS A 396 -2.36 -43.56 -66.56
CA LYS A 396 -3.68 -43.73 -67.25
C LYS A 396 -4.96 -43.26 -66.52
N ALA A 397 -5.40 -42.08 -66.96
CA ALA A 397 -6.73 -41.51 -67.26
C ALA A 397 -8.04 -42.04 -66.62
N ALA A 398 -8.86 -41.11 -66.09
CA ALA A 398 -10.19 -40.74 -66.61
C ALA A 398 -10.73 -39.44 -65.92
N GLU A 399 -11.66 -38.77 -66.60
CA GLU A 399 -12.06 -37.35 -66.58
C GLU A 399 -13.33 -37.05 -65.70
N PRO A 400 -13.91 -35.81 -65.64
CA PRO A 400 -14.29 -35.13 -64.38
C PRO A 400 -15.77 -34.69 -64.28
N ALA A 401 -16.17 -34.11 -63.13
CA ALA A 401 -17.33 -33.23 -62.96
C ALA A 401 -17.15 -32.39 -61.66
N ALA A 402 -17.07 -31.05 -61.74
CA ALA A 402 -18.16 -30.06 -61.52
C ALA A 402 -18.66 -29.97 -60.06
N GLU A 403 -19.01 -28.85 -59.42
CA GLU A 403 -18.84 -27.40 -59.57
C GLU A 403 -19.41 -26.80 -58.26
N ALA A 404 -18.93 -25.61 -57.88
CA ALA A 404 -19.62 -24.54 -57.15
C ALA A 404 -20.02 -24.60 -55.64
N SER A 405 -19.72 -23.45 -55.00
CA SER A 405 -20.52 -22.66 -54.03
C SER A 405 -20.45 -22.89 -52.50
N GLU A 406 -19.90 -21.87 -51.82
CA GLU A 406 -20.10 -21.42 -50.43
C GLU A 406 -21.55 -20.91 -50.17
N PRO A 407 -21.91 -20.31 -49.00
CA PRO A 407 -21.70 -20.65 -47.56
C PRO A 407 -23.02 -20.55 -46.74
N ALA A 408 -23.03 -20.90 -45.44
CA ALA A 408 -23.79 -20.21 -44.36
C ALA A 408 -23.73 -20.94 -43.00
N ALA A 409 -23.87 -20.13 -41.94
CA ALA A 409 -23.87 -20.47 -40.52
C ALA A 409 -25.22 -21.00 -40.00
N GLU A 410 -25.22 -21.73 -38.87
CA GLU A 410 -26.03 -21.43 -37.67
C GLU A 410 -25.83 -22.42 -36.49
N ALA A 411 -25.76 -21.82 -35.30
CA ALA A 411 -26.21 -22.19 -33.95
C ALA A 411 -26.26 -23.65 -33.44
N SER A 412 -25.74 -23.86 -32.22
CA SER A 412 -26.37 -24.73 -31.20
C SER A 412 -26.04 -24.27 -29.77
N GLU A 413 -27.09 -24.17 -28.94
CA GLU A 413 -27.07 -23.94 -27.49
C GLU A 413 -27.43 -25.24 -26.72
N PRO A 414 -27.30 -25.29 -25.37
CA PRO A 414 -26.96 -26.49 -24.61
C PRO A 414 -28.14 -27.12 -23.83
N ALA A 415 -27.89 -28.29 -23.22
CA ALA A 415 -28.76 -28.86 -22.18
C ALA A 415 -27.94 -29.62 -21.14
N ALA A 416 -28.18 -29.34 -19.85
CA ALA A 416 -28.31 -30.36 -18.80
C ALA A 416 -28.75 -29.72 -17.46
N GLU A 417 -29.76 -30.36 -16.86
CA GLU A 417 -30.60 -29.96 -15.74
C GLU A 417 -30.21 -30.69 -14.43
N ALA A 418 -30.65 -30.14 -13.29
CA ALA A 418 -30.42 -30.65 -11.93
C ALA A 418 -31.24 -31.91 -11.58
N PRO A 419 -31.08 -32.48 -10.35
CA PRO A 419 -32.24 -32.44 -9.45
C PRO A 419 -31.95 -32.34 -7.93
N GLU A 420 -32.93 -31.78 -7.22
CA GLU A 420 -33.32 -31.99 -5.80
C GLU A 420 -34.76 -32.61 -5.82
N PRO A 421 -35.51 -32.93 -4.73
CA PRO A 421 -35.36 -32.62 -3.28
C PRO A 421 -35.76 -33.78 -2.32
N ALA A 422 -35.73 -33.57 -0.98
CA ALA A 422 -36.78 -34.05 -0.05
C ALA A 422 -36.63 -33.54 1.41
N ALA A 423 -37.78 -33.32 2.05
CA ALA A 423 -38.00 -32.68 3.35
C ALA A 423 -38.07 -33.64 4.56
N GLY A 424 -38.03 -33.08 5.79
CA GLY A 424 -38.41 -33.76 7.03
C GLY A 424 -38.58 -32.81 8.23
N LYS A 425 -39.70 -32.92 8.95
CA LYS A 425 -40.21 -32.08 10.06
C LYS A 425 -39.86 -32.65 11.47
N SER A 426 -40.19 -31.85 12.50
CA SER A 426 -40.50 -32.17 13.94
C SER A 426 -39.30 -32.45 14.87
N SER A 427 -39.28 -32.15 16.18
CA SER A 427 -40.16 -31.45 17.16
C SER A 427 -39.36 -31.24 18.48
N ASP A 428 -39.98 -30.52 19.44
CA ASP A 428 -39.80 -30.57 20.90
C ASP A 428 -38.75 -29.69 21.63
N ALA A 429 -39.30 -28.74 22.40
CA ALA A 429 -38.87 -28.35 23.74
C ALA A 429 -39.80 -29.09 24.76
N PRO A 430 -39.44 -29.33 26.04
CA PRO A 430 -39.48 -28.23 27.04
C PRO A 430 -38.54 -28.33 28.28
N ALA A 431 -38.48 -27.21 29.02
CA ALA A 431 -38.51 -27.01 30.49
C ALA A 431 -37.36 -27.41 31.45
N GLU A 432 -37.05 -26.43 32.34
CA GLU A 432 -36.68 -26.50 33.78
C GLU A 432 -35.38 -27.23 34.18
N GLY A 433 -34.57 -26.85 35.18
CA GLY A 433 -34.60 -25.83 36.24
C GLY A 433 -33.33 -26.01 37.12
N ASP A 434 -33.06 -24.99 37.95
CA ASP A 434 -32.33 -24.96 39.24
C ASP A 434 -30.94 -25.60 39.51
N ASP A 435 -30.23 -24.88 40.40
CA ASP A 435 -29.20 -25.31 41.38
C ASP A 435 -27.79 -25.74 40.92
N LYS A 436 -26.85 -24.77 40.90
CA LYS A 436 -25.75 -24.62 41.90
C LYS A 436 -24.71 -23.55 41.52
#